data_AF-A0A2S9XIS0-F1
#
_entry.id   AF-A0A2S9XIS0-F1
#
_cell.length_a   1.000
_cell.length_b   1.000
_cell.length_c   1.000
_cell.angle_alpha   90.00
_cell.angle_beta   90.00
_cell.angle_gamma   90.00
#
_symmetry.space_group_name_H-M   'P 1'
#
loop_
_entity.id
_entity.type
_entity.pdbx_description
1 polymer ?
#
loop_
_entity_poly.entity_id
_entity_poly.type
_entity_poly.pdbx_seq_one_letter_code
_entity_poly.pdbx_strand_id
1 'polypeptide(L)'
;MSLGLTIDELQLIYRVQFPVLRQYENETFYDQRGKIVFTVNRGLAGVGVTRKQWREIQDAQPGAALPDWAADAQGPFEPPFDRCDREADMAQAYAYFQRELELPGA
;
A
#
# COMPACT_ATOMS: atom_id res chain seq x y z
N MET A 1 -6.26 2.90 23.54
CA MET A 1 -4.90 2.69 22.99
C MET A 1 -3.91 3.08 24.07
N SER A 2 -2.83 2.32 24.27
CA SER A 2 -1.98 2.45 25.48
C SER A 2 -1.25 3.79 25.63
N LEU A 3 -1.29 4.64 24.61
CA LEU A 3 -0.70 5.98 24.60
C LEU A 3 -1.75 7.11 24.65
N GLY A 4 -3.05 6.79 24.69
CA GLY A 4 -4.13 7.80 24.71
C GLY A 4 -4.24 8.64 23.43
N LEU A 5 -3.58 8.23 22.34
CA LEU A 5 -3.54 8.97 21.09
C LEU A 5 -4.84 8.84 20.32
N THR A 6 -5.28 9.96 19.77
CA THR A 6 -6.34 10.05 18.76
C THR A 6 -5.85 9.55 17.39
N ILE A 7 -6.78 9.29 16.47
CA ILE A 7 -6.43 8.92 15.10
C ILE A 7 -5.62 10.04 14.40
N ASP A 8 -5.98 11.31 14.64
CA ASP A 8 -5.30 12.46 14.04
C ASP A 8 -3.85 12.58 14.53
N GLU A 9 -3.61 12.32 15.81
CA GLU A 9 -2.27 12.30 16.39
C GLU A 9 -1.44 11.13 15.86
N LEU A 10 -2.03 9.95 15.69
CA LEU A 10 -1.35 8.80 15.08
C LEU A 10 -0.98 9.08 13.62
N GLN A 11 -1.90 9.65 12.83
CA GLN A 11 -1.63 10.06 11.46
C GLN A 11 -0.59 11.20 11.40
N LEU A 12 -0.58 12.12 12.36
CA LEU A 12 0.46 13.14 12.47
C LEU A 12 1.84 12.53 12.72
N ILE A 13 1.95 11.58 13.65
CA ILE A 13 3.19 10.85 13.92
C ILE A 13 3.65 10.14 12.64
N TYR A 14 2.75 9.45 11.92
CA TYR A 14 3.05 8.81 10.65
C TYR A 14 3.66 9.80 9.63
N ARG A 15 2.99 10.94 9.41
CA ARG A 15 3.42 11.96 8.44
C ARG A 15 4.79 12.58 8.78
N VAL A 16 5.07 12.80 10.06
CA VAL A 16 6.28 13.50 10.52
C VAL A 16 7.47 12.57 10.73
N GLN A 17 7.26 11.42 11.38
CA GLN A 17 8.34 10.53 11.80
C GLN A 17 8.77 9.57 10.69
N PHE A 18 7.88 9.25 9.75
CA PHE A 18 8.13 8.25 8.71
C PHE A 18 8.05 8.81 7.28
N PRO A 19 8.68 9.96 6.96
CA PRO A 19 8.53 10.60 5.65
C PRO A 19 9.05 9.73 4.50
N VAL A 20 10.13 8.97 4.73
CA VAL A 20 10.71 8.05 3.74
C VAL A 20 9.80 6.86 3.48
N LEU A 21 9.25 6.26 4.53
CA LEU A 21 8.30 5.15 4.39
C LEU A 21 7.06 5.61 3.63
N ARG A 22 6.51 6.77 3.99
CA ARG A 22 5.38 7.39 3.30
C ARG A 22 5.66 7.60 1.82
N GLN A 23 6.86 8.03 1.45
CA GLN A 23 7.26 8.13 0.05
C GLN A 23 7.21 6.75 -0.64
N TYR A 24 7.78 5.72 -0.01
CA TYR A 24 7.77 4.37 -0.57
C TYR A 24 6.36 3.83 -0.75
N GLU A 25 5.48 4.00 0.23
CA GLU A 25 4.08 3.55 0.16
C GLU A 25 3.30 4.27 -0.94
N ASN A 26 3.49 5.59 -1.07
CA ASN A 26 2.86 6.39 -2.14
C ASN A 26 3.31 6.00 -3.56
N GLU A 27 4.44 5.31 -3.69
CA GLU A 27 5.02 4.86 -4.95
C GLU A 27 5.19 3.33 -4.99
N THR A 28 4.42 2.59 -4.19
CA THR A 28 4.30 1.12 -4.25
C THR A 28 2.91 0.74 -4.71
N PHE A 29 2.84 -0.03 -5.78
CA PHE A 29 1.62 -0.46 -6.43
C PHE A 29 1.45 -1.96 -6.28
N TYR A 30 0.22 -2.36 -6.02
CA TYR A 30 -0.19 -3.73 -5.80
C TYR A 30 -1.21 -4.14 -6.85
N ASP A 31 -1.21 -5.43 -7.16
CA ASP A 31 -2.29 -6.04 -7.93
C ASP A 31 -3.49 -6.39 -7.05
N GLN A 32 -4.58 -6.85 -7.65
CA GLN A 32 -5.80 -7.23 -6.94
C GLN A 32 -5.60 -8.37 -5.91
N ARG A 33 -4.48 -9.07 -5.97
CA ARG A 33 -4.11 -10.15 -5.05
C ARG A 33 -3.10 -9.71 -3.99
N GLY A 34 -2.77 -8.42 -3.94
CA GLY A 34 -1.83 -7.84 -2.99
C GLY A 34 -0.37 -8.11 -3.32
N LYS A 35 -0.04 -8.54 -4.55
CA LYS A 35 1.34 -8.71 -5.00
C LYS A 35 1.91 -7.35 -5.38
N ILE A 36 3.14 -7.05 -4.96
CA ILE A 36 3.82 -5.81 -5.35
C ILE A 36 4.16 -5.89 -6.84
N VAL A 37 3.52 -5.04 -7.64
CA VAL A 37 3.76 -4.93 -9.09
C VAL A 37 4.91 -3.98 -9.34
N PHE A 38 5.00 -2.88 -8.59
CA PHE A 38 6.07 -1.89 -8.73
C PHE A 38 6.34 -1.21 -7.40
N THR A 39 7.60 -0.93 -7.08
CA THR A 39 7.99 -0.16 -5.90
C THR A 39 9.28 0.63 -6.14
N VAL A 40 9.40 1.79 -5.50
CA VAL A 40 10.66 2.56 -5.41
C VAL A 40 11.45 2.26 -4.13
N ASN A 41 10.94 1.36 -3.28
CA ASN A 41 11.59 1.00 -2.03
C ASN A 41 12.93 0.30 -2.29
N ARG A 42 14.02 0.93 -1.89
CA ARG A 42 15.39 0.40 -2.08
C ARG A 42 15.65 -0.90 -1.34
N GLY A 43 14.93 -1.16 -0.25
CA GLY A 43 15.00 -2.43 0.50
C GLY A 43 14.31 -3.59 -0.21
N LEU A 44 13.53 -3.33 -1.25
CA LEU A 44 12.79 -4.33 -2.04
C LEU A 44 13.28 -4.36 -3.50
N ALA A 45 14.57 -4.07 -3.72
CA ALA A 45 15.16 -4.11 -5.05
C ALA A 45 14.97 -5.48 -5.70
N GLY A 46 14.39 -5.51 -6.91
CA GLY A 46 14.09 -6.73 -7.64
C GLY A 46 12.69 -7.32 -7.39
N VAL A 47 11.89 -6.73 -6.50
CA VAL A 47 10.47 -7.06 -6.35
C VAL A 47 9.64 -6.30 -7.39
N GLY A 48 8.73 -7.02 -8.05
CA GLY A 48 7.87 -6.47 -9.09
C GLY A 48 8.63 -6.20 -10.41
N VAL A 49 8.06 -5.33 -11.23
CA VAL A 49 8.58 -4.97 -12.55
C VAL A 49 9.48 -3.74 -12.50
N THR A 50 10.28 -3.55 -13.54
CA THR A 50 11.12 -2.35 -13.67
C THR A 50 10.26 -1.08 -13.87
N ARG A 51 10.82 0.11 -13.57
CA ARG A 51 10.13 1.40 -13.82
C ARG A 51 9.66 1.56 -15.27
N LYS A 52 10.42 1.03 -16.24
CA LYS A 52 10.06 1.06 -17.65
C LYS A 52 8.82 0.22 -17.91
N GLN A 53 8.87 -1.05 -17.51
CA GLN A 53 7.75 -1.99 -17.60
C GLN A 53 6.50 -1.47 -16.88
N TRP A 54 6.66 -0.88 -15.69
CA TRP A 54 5.55 -0.29 -14.94
C TRP A 54 4.78 0.75 -15.78
N ARG A 55 5.49 1.65 -16.47
CA ARG A 55 4.85 2.67 -17.33
C ARG A 55 4.05 2.07 -18.48
N GLU A 56 4.36 0.85 -18.90
CA GLU A 56 3.65 0.16 -19.98
C GLU A 56 2.34 -0.47 -19.51
N ILE A 57 2.23 -0.85 -18.23
CA ILE A 57 1.06 -1.58 -17.70
C ILE A 57 0.27 -0.81 -16.64
N GLN A 58 0.77 0.31 -16.11
CA GLN A 58 0.17 1.02 -14.96
C GLN A 58 -1.32 1.36 -15.10
N ASP A 59 -1.78 1.62 -16.33
CA ASP A 59 -3.16 2.00 -16.64
C ASP A 59 -4.03 0.80 -17.08
N ALA A 60 -3.53 -0.43 -16.90
CA ALA A 60 -4.25 -1.65 -17.25
C ALA A 60 -5.59 -1.74 -16.50
N GLN A 61 -6.63 -2.08 -17.26
CA GLN A 61 -8.00 -2.22 -16.75
C GLN A 61 -8.27 -3.64 -16.26
N PRO A 62 -9.29 -3.86 -15.41
CA PRO A 62 -9.69 -5.19 -15.00
C PRO A 62 -9.87 -6.14 -16.19
N GLY A 63 -9.24 -7.31 -16.15
CA GLY A 63 -9.30 -8.32 -17.21
C GLY A 63 -8.44 -8.03 -18.45
N ALA A 64 -7.63 -6.97 -18.45
CA ALA A 64 -6.69 -6.71 -19.53
C ALA A 64 -5.62 -7.83 -19.62
N ALA A 65 -5.31 -8.25 -20.85
CA ALA A 65 -4.19 -9.15 -21.09
C ALA A 65 -2.88 -8.38 -20.90
N LEU A 66 -2.05 -8.83 -19.96
CA LEU A 66 -0.72 -8.26 -19.73
C LEU A 66 0.34 -9.01 -20.56
N PRO A 67 1.48 -8.38 -20.84
CA PRO A 67 2.63 -9.06 -21.44
C PRO A 67 3.11 -10.23 -20.57
N ASP A 68 3.71 -11.26 -21.19
CA ASP A 68 4.18 -12.48 -20.49
C ASP A 68 5.16 -12.20 -19.35
N TRP A 69 5.92 -11.11 -19.44
CA TRP A 69 6.87 -10.70 -18.39
C TRP A 69 6.19 -10.06 -17.17
N ALA A 70 4.91 -9.70 -17.25
CA ALA A 70 4.15 -9.07 -16.18
C ALA A 70 3.62 -10.13 -15.19
N ALA A 71 4.54 -10.89 -14.63
CA ALA A 71 4.29 -11.99 -13.72
C ALA A 71 5.41 -12.08 -12.68
N ASP A 72 5.11 -12.69 -11.55
CA ASP A 72 6.08 -13.13 -10.56
C ASP A 72 6.06 -14.66 -10.43
N ALA A 73 6.75 -15.18 -9.41
CA ALA A 73 6.79 -16.62 -9.14
C ALA A 73 5.40 -17.22 -8.79
N GLN A 74 4.41 -16.39 -8.44
CA GLN A 74 3.04 -16.82 -8.17
C GLN A 74 2.11 -16.67 -9.40
N GLY A 75 2.63 -16.20 -10.53
CA GLY A 75 1.92 -16.07 -11.80
C GLY A 75 1.71 -14.63 -12.26
N PRO A 76 0.86 -14.40 -13.28
CA PRO A 76 0.58 -13.07 -13.82
C PRO A 76 0.06 -12.09 -12.77
N PHE A 77 0.29 -10.80 -12.95
CA PHE A 77 -0.32 -9.75 -12.14
C PHE A 77 -1.78 -9.51 -12.56
N GLU A 78 -2.63 -9.13 -11.61
CA GLU A 78 -4.06 -8.88 -11.83
C GLU A 78 -4.41 -7.39 -11.71
N PRO A 79 -4.64 -6.67 -12.82
CA PRO A 79 -5.08 -5.28 -12.80
C PRO A 79 -6.56 -5.15 -12.36
N PRO A 80 -7.02 -3.95 -11.93
CA PRO A 80 -6.29 -2.69 -11.88
C PRO A 80 -5.31 -2.68 -10.71
N PHE A 81 -4.27 -1.85 -10.86
CA PHE A 81 -3.25 -1.71 -9.83
C PHE A 81 -3.59 -0.55 -8.91
N ASP A 82 -3.41 -0.76 -7.60
CA ASP A 82 -3.72 0.26 -6.60
C ASP A 82 -2.58 0.46 -5.62
N ARG A 83 -2.67 1.51 -4.80
CA ARG A 83 -1.70 1.83 -3.75
C ARG A 83 -2.35 1.70 -2.38
N CYS A 84 -1.52 1.50 -1.38
CA CYS A 84 -1.96 1.54 0.01
C CYS A 84 -2.28 2.99 0.41
N ASP A 85 -3.50 3.24 0.88
CA ASP A 85 -3.83 4.44 1.65
C ASP A 85 -3.61 4.15 3.13
N ARG A 86 -2.36 4.35 3.57
CA ARG A 86 -1.94 4.05 4.94
C ARG A 86 -2.76 4.80 5.99
N GLU A 87 -3.17 6.03 5.70
CA GLU A 87 -3.93 6.84 6.65
C GLU A 87 -5.37 6.33 6.79
N ALA A 88 -6.00 5.92 5.69
CA ALA A 88 -7.30 5.24 5.71
C ALA A 88 -7.23 3.87 6.40
N ASP A 89 -6.20 3.07 6.10
CA ASP A 89 -5.98 1.77 6.76
C ASP A 89 -5.81 1.93 8.27
N MET A 90 -5.04 2.93 8.71
CA MET A 90 -4.89 3.27 10.13
C MET A 90 -6.21 3.69 10.74
N ALA A 91 -7.02 4.51 10.06
CA ALA A 91 -8.32 4.95 10.56
C ALA A 91 -9.31 3.78 10.72
N GLN A 92 -9.33 2.86 9.75
CA GLN A 92 -10.14 1.65 9.81
C GLN A 92 -9.71 0.76 10.98
N ALA A 93 -8.41 0.50 11.13
CA ALA A 93 -7.87 -0.29 12.22
C ALA A 93 -8.15 0.37 13.58
N TYR A 94 -7.96 1.69 13.67
CA TYR A 94 -8.25 2.48 14.86
C TYR A 94 -9.73 2.33 15.28
N ALA A 95 -10.66 2.50 14.35
CA ALA A 95 -12.09 2.36 14.61
C ALA A 95 -12.46 0.94 15.08
N TYR A 96 -11.86 -0.09 14.47
CA TYR A 96 -12.00 -1.47 14.91
C TYR A 96 -11.55 -1.65 16.36
N PHE A 97 -10.31 -1.26 16.68
CA PHE A 97 -9.77 -1.46 18.03
C PHE A 97 -10.42 -0.58 19.09
N GLN A 98 -10.89 0.62 18.73
CA GLN A 98 -11.66 1.45 19.64
C GLN A 98 -12.94 0.75 20.09
N ARG A 99 -13.64 0.10 19.15
CA ARG A 99 -14.85 -0.68 19.42
C ARG A 99 -14.55 -1.92 20.26
N GLU A 100 -13.59 -2.74 19.85
CA GLU A 100 -13.32 -4.04 20.51
C GLU A 100 -12.72 -3.89 21.92
N LEU A 101 -12.00 -2.80 22.19
CA LEU A 101 -11.35 -2.57 23.48
C LEU A 101 -12.14 -1.63 24.40
N GLU A 102 -13.38 -1.28 24.03
CA GLU A 102 -14.26 -0.34 24.76
C GLU A 102 -13.55 0.97 25.15
N LEU A 103 -12.67 1.44 24.28
CA LEU A 103 -11.86 2.61 24.57
C LEU A 103 -12.76 3.84 24.51
N PRO A 104 -12.64 4.80 25.46
CA PRO A 104 -13.40 6.03 25.40
C PRO A 104 -13.17 6.70 24.05
N GLY A 105 -14.25 7.07 23.37
CA GLY A 105 -14.17 7.88 22.16
C GLY A 105 -13.53 9.21 22.53
N ALA A 106 -12.44 9.54 21.84
CA ALA A 106 -11.80 10.84 21.95
C ALA A 106 -12.76 11.98 21.62
#